data_AF-A0A3G8GIC1-F1
#
_entry.id   AF-A0A3G8GIC1-F1
#
_cell.length_a   1.000
_cell.length_b   1.000
_cell.length_c   1.000
_cell.angle_alpha   90.00
_cell.angle_beta   90.00
_cell.angle_gamma   90.00
#
_symmetry.space_group_name_H-M   'P 1'
#
loop_
_entity.id
_entity.type
_entity.pdbx_description
1 polymer ?
#
loop_
_entity_poly.entity_id
_entity_poly.type
_entity_poly.pdbx_seq_one_letter_code
_entity_poly.pdbx_strand_id
1 'polypeptide(L)'
;MLPKRIDRAAVDARIGPYADTEQSLDERAAIYQELIGFVPPRIEARLAVTGALDPKLVDLQEQMREHAMYPKCFDVKTAQLMLFGMLLMDLSDAAVLHGIAARRAGATWEEMQAVVSLCFLFRGLSAANRGAELLANIADHETKKESQG
;
A
#
# COMPACT_ATOMS: atom_id res chain seq x y z
N MET A 1 5.22 -9.14 6.05
CA MET A 1 4.41 -8.79 7.25
C MET A 1 4.11 -7.30 7.23
N LEU A 2 2.87 -6.89 7.54
CA LEU A 2 2.53 -5.47 7.62
C LEU A 2 3.19 -4.83 8.86
N PRO A 3 3.59 -3.54 8.80
CA PRO A 3 4.09 -2.82 9.97
C PRO A 3 3.06 -2.78 11.10
N LYS A 4 3.52 -2.59 12.35
CA LYS A 4 2.60 -2.38 13.48
C LYS A 4 1.81 -1.08 13.28
N ARG A 5 0.52 -1.09 13.67
CA ARG A 5 -0.30 0.12 13.75
C ARG A 5 0.22 1.06 14.85
N ILE A 6 -0.05 2.35 14.67
CA ILE A 6 0.30 3.39 15.65
C ILE A 6 -0.73 3.43 16.80
N ASP A 7 -0.31 3.99 17.94
CA ASP A 7 -1.25 4.39 19.00
C ASP A 7 -1.74 5.81 18.71
N ARG A 8 -2.98 5.92 18.24
CA ARG A 8 -3.55 7.21 17.83
C ARG A 8 -3.75 8.17 18.99
N ALA A 9 -4.18 7.67 20.15
CA ALA A 9 -4.41 8.50 21.33
C ALA A 9 -3.10 9.12 21.83
N ALA A 10 -2.01 8.35 21.79
CA ALA A 10 -0.69 8.86 22.14
C ALA A 10 -0.21 9.95 21.16
N VAL A 11 -0.44 9.78 19.85
CA VAL A 11 -0.10 10.77 18.83
C VAL A 11 -0.91 12.06 19.04
N ASP A 12 -2.23 11.96 19.15
CA ASP A 12 -3.10 13.14 19.31
C ASP A 12 -2.77 13.92 20.59
N ALA A 13 -2.46 13.22 21.69
CA ALA A 13 -2.12 13.85 22.97
C ALA A 13 -0.74 14.52 22.99
N ARG A 14 0.23 14.09 22.16
CA ARG A 14 1.62 14.56 22.18
C ARG A 14 1.98 15.49 21.04
N ILE A 15 1.38 15.27 19.87
CA ILE A 15 1.67 16.00 18.63
C ILE A 15 0.51 16.95 18.31
N GLY A 16 -0.73 16.48 18.50
CA GLY A 16 -1.94 17.23 18.22
C GLY A 16 -2.88 16.43 17.30
N PRO A 17 -4.17 16.81 17.27
CA PRO A 17 -5.13 16.18 16.37
C PRO A 17 -4.83 16.54 14.92
N TYR A 18 -5.46 15.81 13.99
CA TYR A 18 -5.44 16.12 12.57
C TYR A 18 -5.96 17.55 12.33
N ALA A 19 -5.24 18.35 11.54
CA ALA A 19 -5.44 19.80 11.47
C ALA A 19 -5.92 20.32 10.10
N ASP A 20 -6.14 19.45 9.11
CA ASP A 20 -6.70 19.86 7.81
C ASP A 20 -8.18 20.25 8.00
N THR A 21 -8.55 21.44 7.55
CA THR A 21 -9.92 21.98 7.62
C THR A 21 -10.71 21.76 6.35
N GLU A 22 -10.05 21.41 5.24
CA GLU A 22 -10.66 21.26 3.92
C GLU A 22 -11.08 19.81 3.64
N GLN A 23 -10.31 18.85 4.16
CA GLN A 23 -10.63 17.43 4.06
C GLN A 23 -10.49 16.76 5.42
N SER A 24 -11.46 15.92 5.77
CA SER A 24 -11.39 15.09 6.96
C SER A 24 -10.40 13.94 6.79
N LEU A 25 -9.94 13.41 7.93
CA LEU A 25 -9.09 12.22 7.96
C LEU A 25 -9.78 11.00 7.30
N ASP A 26 -11.09 10.87 7.47
CA ASP A 26 -11.87 9.76 6.91
C ASP A 26 -11.96 9.84 5.38
N GLU A 27 -12.12 11.05 4.82
CA GLU A 27 -12.07 11.28 3.38
C GLU A 27 -10.70 10.92 2.80
N ARG A 28 -9.61 11.31 3.48
CA ARG A 28 -8.24 10.93 3.09
C ARG A 28 -8.01 9.41 3.16
N ALA A 29 -8.65 8.73 4.11
CA ALA A 29 -8.53 7.29 4.30
C ALA A 29 -9.30 6.46 3.26
N ALA A 30 -10.41 7.00 2.72
CA ALA A 30 -11.32 6.29 1.83
C ALA A 30 -10.62 5.68 0.61
N ILE A 31 -9.73 6.43 -0.05
CA ILE A 31 -9.04 5.95 -1.26
C ILE A 31 -8.19 4.69 -0.99
N TYR A 32 -7.57 4.61 0.18
CA TYR A 32 -6.79 3.43 0.60
C TYR A 32 -7.69 2.25 0.94
N GLN A 33 -8.83 2.52 1.57
CA GLN A 33 -9.85 1.53 1.86
C GLN A 33 -10.42 0.93 0.57
N GLU A 34 -10.67 1.74 -0.46
CA GLU A 34 -11.15 1.26 -1.76
C GLU A 34 -10.09 0.41 -2.47
N LEU A 35 -8.88 0.95 -2.62
CA LEU A 35 -7.79 0.31 -3.36
C LEU A 35 -7.30 -0.97 -2.68
N ILE A 36 -7.01 -0.92 -1.38
CA ILE A 36 -6.31 -1.99 -0.65
C ILE A 36 -7.25 -2.75 0.31
N GLY A 37 -8.41 -2.18 0.64
CA GLY A 37 -9.35 -2.77 1.60
C GLY A 37 -9.03 -2.45 3.06
N PHE A 38 -8.05 -1.59 3.32
CA PHE A 38 -7.69 -1.04 4.63
C PHE A 38 -6.70 0.14 4.47
N VAL A 39 -6.61 1.03 5.46
CA VAL A 39 -5.54 2.04 5.52
C VAL A 39 -4.24 1.40 6.01
N PRO A 40 -3.14 1.42 5.24
CA PRO A 40 -1.86 0.86 5.68
C PRO A 40 -1.29 1.59 6.91
N PRO A 41 -0.66 0.89 7.86
CA PRO A 41 -0.14 1.48 9.10
C PRO A 41 0.83 2.66 8.91
N ARG A 42 1.67 2.63 7.86
CA ARG A 42 2.57 3.74 7.54
C ARG A 42 1.83 4.96 6.99
N ILE A 43 0.72 4.74 6.28
CA ILE A 43 -0.14 5.81 5.78
C ILE A 43 -0.93 6.41 6.94
N GLU A 44 -1.47 5.55 7.82
CA GLU A 44 -2.10 5.98 9.06
C GLU A 44 -1.16 6.86 9.89
N ALA A 45 0.11 6.46 10.05
CA ALA A 45 1.12 7.26 10.72
C ALA A 45 1.39 8.61 10.04
N ARG A 46 1.52 8.63 8.71
CA ARG A 46 1.72 9.87 7.94
C ARG A 46 0.54 10.82 8.07
N LEU A 47 -0.68 10.31 7.95
CA LEU A 47 -1.89 11.13 8.11
C LEU A 47 -2.03 11.64 9.55
N ALA A 48 -1.71 10.83 10.57
CA ALA A 48 -1.78 11.23 11.96
C ALA A 48 -0.73 12.31 12.30
N VAL A 49 0.54 12.07 11.96
CA VAL A 49 1.66 12.94 12.35
C VAL A 49 1.79 14.14 11.42
N THR A 50 1.93 13.89 10.12
CA THR A 50 2.08 14.98 9.14
C THR A 50 0.77 15.74 8.99
N GLY A 51 -0.39 15.10 9.08
CA GLY A 51 -1.66 15.81 9.01
C GLY A 51 -1.96 16.70 10.21
N ALA A 52 -1.37 16.42 11.38
CA ALA A 52 -1.43 17.32 12.54
C ALA A 52 -0.46 18.50 12.41
N LEU A 53 0.74 18.27 11.88
CA LEU A 53 1.83 19.25 11.85
C LEU A 53 1.91 20.10 10.56
N ASP A 54 1.56 19.50 9.43
CA ASP A 54 1.64 20.08 8.08
C ASP A 54 0.58 19.44 7.16
N PRO A 55 -0.71 19.77 7.36
CA PRO A 55 -1.80 19.23 6.54
C PRO A 55 -1.66 19.60 5.06
N LYS A 56 -1.03 20.74 4.75
CA LYS A 56 -0.83 21.16 3.36
C LYS A 56 0.16 20.25 2.62
N LEU A 57 1.21 19.76 3.30
CA LEU A 57 2.11 18.79 2.70
C LEU A 57 1.41 17.45 2.45
N VAL A 58 0.54 16.98 3.35
CA VAL A 58 -0.29 15.78 3.10
C VAL A 58 -1.13 15.96 1.84
N ASP A 59 -1.77 17.12 1.70
CA ASP A 59 -2.58 17.45 0.52
C ASP A 59 -1.79 17.34 -0.79
N LEU A 60 -0.63 17.98 -0.84
CA LEU A 60 0.24 17.95 -2.02
C LEU A 60 0.74 16.53 -2.34
N GLN A 61 1.06 15.74 -1.33
CA GLN A 61 1.49 14.35 -1.51
C GLN A 61 0.36 13.48 -2.06
N GLU A 62 -0.87 13.64 -1.57
CA GLU A 62 -2.02 12.86 -2.07
C GLU A 62 -2.38 13.22 -3.50
N GLN A 63 -2.39 14.51 -3.86
CA GLN A 63 -2.63 14.94 -5.24
C GLN A 63 -1.59 14.37 -6.21
N MET A 64 -0.31 14.41 -5.83
CA MET A 64 0.77 13.83 -6.63
C MET A 64 0.64 12.31 -6.72
N ARG A 65 0.36 11.64 -5.60
CA ARG A 65 0.17 10.18 -5.55
C ARG A 65 -0.98 9.76 -6.44
N GLU A 66 -2.14 10.39 -6.33
CA GLU A 66 -3.33 10.05 -7.12
C GLU A 66 -3.06 10.24 -8.61
N HIS A 67 -2.51 11.39 -9.00
CA HIS A 67 -2.18 11.67 -10.40
C HIS A 67 -1.22 10.63 -11.00
N ALA A 68 -0.18 10.26 -10.26
CA ALA A 68 0.82 9.28 -10.73
C ALA A 68 0.32 7.82 -10.67
N MET A 69 -0.60 7.49 -9.75
CA MET A 69 -1.09 6.13 -9.54
C MET A 69 -1.99 5.64 -10.69
N TYR A 70 -2.66 6.55 -11.40
CA TYR A 70 -3.64 6.23 -12.45
C TYR A 70 -3.23 6.81 -13.81
N PRO A 71 -2.12 6.35 -14.41
CA PRO A 71 -1.72 6.80 -15.72
C PRO A 71 -2.75 6.35 -16.77
N LYS A 72 -3.07 7.24 -17.73
CA LYS A 72 -4.12 6.99 -18.74
C LYS A 72 -3.89 5.76 -19.63
N CYS A 73 -2.66 5.26 -19.71
CA CYS A 73 -2.27 4.16 -20.57
C CYS A 73 -2.32 2.78 -19.89
N PHE A 74 -2.51 2.70 -18.57
CA PHE A 74 -2.57 1.43 -17.84
C PHE A 74 -3.87 1.34 -17.03
N ASP A 75 -4.42 0.13 -16.96
CA ASP A 75 -5.46 -0.16 -15.98
C ASP A 75 -4.85 -0.28 -14.56
N VAL A 76 -5.72 -0.32 -13.55
CA VAL A 76 -5.29 -0.43 -12.15
C VAL A 76 -4.47 -1.69 -11.93
N LYS A 77 -4.87 -2.83 -12.52
CA LYS A 77 -4.18 -4.10 -12.35
C LYS A 77 -2.73 -4.01 -12.85
N THR A 78 -2.52 -3.54 -14.07
CA THR A 78 -1.20 -3.34 -14.68
C THR A 78 -0.35 -2.39 -13.85
N ALA A 79 -0.90 -1.24 -13.44
CA ALA A 79 -0.17 -0.28 -12.61
C ALA A 79 0.28 -0.91 -11.27
N GLN A 80 -0.60 -1.63 -10.57
CA GLN A 80 -0.26 -2.27 -9.31
C GLN A 80 0.75 -3.42 -9.46
N LEU A 81 0.67 -4.22 -10.53
CA LEU A 81 1.68 -5.25 -10.83
C LEU A 81 3.06 -4.64 -11.08
N MET A 82 3.12 -3.51 -11.80
CA MET A 82 4.37 -2.77 -12.00
C MET A 82 4.94 -2.26 -10.67
N LEU A 83 4.12 -1.63 -9.83
CA LEU A 83 4.54 -1.13 -8.52
C LEU A 83 4.98 -2.26 -7.57
N PHE A 84 4.28 -3.40 -7.60
CA PHE A 84 4.69 -4.61 -6.88
C PHE A 84 6.09 -5.05 -7.30
N GLY A 85 6.35 -5.15 -8.60
CA GLY A 85 7.66 -5.52 -9.14
C GLY A 85 8.75 -4.50 -8.81
N MET A 86 8.48 -3.20 -8.98
CA MET A 86 9.44 -2.12 -8.66
C MET A 86 9.87 -2.15 -7.20
N LEU A 87 8.93 -2.36 -6.27
CA LEU A 87 9.25 -2.44 -4.86
C LEU A 87 9.90 -3.76 -4.47
N LEU A 88 9.56 -4.87 -5.15
CA LEU A 88 10.24 -6.15 -4.95
C LEU A 88 11.70 -6.10 -5.41
N MET A 89 12.02 -5.34 -6.46
CA MET A 89 13.40 -5.09 -6.89
C MET A 89 14.25 -4.46 -5.76
N ASP A 90 13.64 -3.60 -4.96
CA ASP A 90 14.25 -2.98 -3.77
C ASP A 90 14.14 -3.86 -2.50
N LEU A 91 13.57 -5.06 -2.61
CA LEU A 91 13.22 -5.95 -1.50
C LEU A 91 12.36 -5.26 -0.43
N SER A 92 11.59 -4.25 -0.84
CA SER A 92 10.80 -3.42 0.05
C SER A 92 9.56 -4.17 0.56
N ASP A 93 9.34 -4.11 1.87
CA ASP A 93 8.11 -4.63 2.50
C ASP A 93 6.84 -3.96 1.98
N ALA A 94 6.95 -2.76 1.39
CA ALA A 94 5.81 -2.07 0.79
C ALA A 94 5.26 -2.81 -0.44
N ALA A 95 6.05 -3.70 -1.07
CA ALA A 95 5.60 -4.51 -2.20
C ALA A 95 4.33 -5.30 -1.87
N VAL A 96 4.17 -5.76 -0.62
CA VAL A 96 2.96 -6.49 -0.19
C VAL A 96 1.67 -5.70 -0.40
N LEU A 97 1.71 -4.37 -0.21
CA LEU A 97 0.53 -3.51 -0.34
C LEU A 97 0.08 -3.42 -1.80
N HIS A 98 1.04 -3.28 -2.71
CA HIS A 98 0.76 -3.25 -4.14
C HIS A 98 0.38 -4.62 -4.69
N GLY A 99 0.91 -5.71 -4.11
CA GLY A 99 0.43 -7.06 -4.41
C GLY A 99 -1.03 -7.28 -4.00
N ILE A 100 -1.44 -6.83 -2.80
CA ILE A 100 -2.85 -6.86 -2.37
C ILE A 100 -3.72 -6.01 -3.30
N ALA A 101 -3.28 -4.81 -3.66
CA ALA A 101 -4.02 -3.93 -4.57
C ALA A 101 -4.17 -4.57 -5.98
N ALA A 102 -3.11 -5.18 -6.50
CA ALA A 102 -3.16 -5.89 -7.78
C ALA A 102 -4.16 -7.05 -7.75
N ARG A 103 -4.14 -7.86 -6.68
CA ARG A 103 -5.08 -8.97 -6.47
C ARG A 103 -6.53 -8.50 -6.41
N ARG A 104 -6.81 -7.42 -5.67
CA ARG A 104 -8.13 -6.77 -5.63
C ARG A 104 -8.57 -6.21 -6.98
N ALA A 105 -7.63 -5.77 -7.80
CA ALA A 105 -7.87 -5.35 -9.18
C ALA A 105 -7.98 -6.53 -10.18
N GLY A 106 -7.97 -7.77 -9.70
CA GLY A 106 -8.19 -8.97 -10.51
C GLY A 106 -6.92 -9.63 -11.05
N ALA A 107 -5.73 -9.30 -10.55
CA ALA A 107 -4.52 -10.05 -10.87
C ALA A 107 -4.62 -11.49 -10.38
N THR A 108 -4.27 -12.45 -11.22
CA THR A 108 -4.17 -13.88 -10.90
C THR A 108 -2.89 -14.19 -10.12
N TRP A 109 -2.81 -15.36 -9.47
CA TRP A 109 -1.57 -15.80 -8.81
C TRP A 109 -0.45 -16.05 -9.82
N GLU A 110 -0.81 -16.47 -11.03
CA GLU A 110 0.10 -16.66 -12.16
C GLU A 110 0.71 -15.33 -12.61
N GLU A 111 -0.10 -14.26 -12.75
CA GLU A 111 0.41 -12.92 -13.06
C GLU A 111 1.35 -12.40 -11.95
N MET A 112 0.99 -12.62 -10.68
CA MET A 112 1.84 -12.24 -9.54
C MET A 112 3.18 -12.97 -9.54
N GLN A 113 3.18 -14.29 -9.78
CA GLN A 113 4.39 -15.10 -9.89
C GLN A 113 5.22 -14.70 -11.12
N ALA A 114 4.59 -14.34 -12.24
CA ALA A 114 5.29 -13.86 -13.42
C ALA A 114 6.11 -12.60 -13.10
N VAL A 115 5.55 -11.64 -12.34
CA VAL A 115 6.29 -10.45 -11.89
C VAL A 115 7.49 -10.84 -11.00
N VAL A 116 7.32 -11.79 -10.07
CA VAL A 116 8.44 -12.30 -9.24
C VAL A 116 9.54 -12.90 -10.11
N SER A 117 9.17 -13.70 -11.11
CA SER A 117 10.11 -14.31 -12.07
C SER A 117 10.84 -13.25 -12.92
N LEU A 118 10.18 -12.15 -13.28
CA LEU A 118 10.82 -11.02 -13.96
C LEU A 118 11.82 -10.31 -13.04
N CYS A 119 11.47 -10.07 -11.77
CA CYS A 119 12.39 -9.48 -10.78
C CYS A 119 13.62 -10.37 -10.52
N PHE A 120 13.45 -11.70 -10.55
CA PHE A 120 14.54 -12.67 -10.40
C PHE A 120 15.65 -12.46 -11.44
N LEU A 121 15.31 -12.06 -12.68
CA LEU A 121 16.31 -11.81 -13.73
C LEU A 121 17.37 -10.78 -13.33
N PHE A 122 17.03 -9.85 -12.41
CA PHE A 122 17.90 -8.75 -12.02
C PHE A 122 18.33 -8.77 -10.54
N ARG A 123 17.61 -9.48 -9.65
CA ARG A 123 17.99 -9.64 -8.22
C ARG A 123 18.29 -11.07 -7.79
N GLY A 124 18.19 -12.04 -8.69
CA GLY A 124 18.47 -13.45 -8.41
C GLY A 124 17.58 -14.02 -7.31
N LEU A 125 18.12 -14.98 -6.56
CA LEU A 125 17.39 -15.75 -5.54
C LEU A 125 16.76 -14.88 -4.44
N SER A 126 17.31 -13.68 -4.17
CA SER A 126 16.71 -12.76 -3.21
C SER A 126 15.30 -12.34 -3.61
N ALA A 127 15.08 -11.99 -4.89
CA ALA A 127 13.74 -11.66 -5.37
C ALA A 127 12.85 -12.89 -5.49
N ALA A 128 13.38 -14.05 -5.88
CA ALA A 128 12.59 -15.28 -5.94
C ALA A 128 12.07 -15.70 -4.55
N ASN A 129 12.95 -15.77 -3.56
CA ASN A 129 12.59 -16.17 -2.19
C ASN A 129 11.66 -15.14 -1.54
N ARG A 130 12.02 -13.85 -1.62
CA ARG A 130 11.20 -12.78 -1.05
C ARG A 130 9.85 -12.69 -1.75
N GLY A 131 9.82 -12.80 -3.07
CA GLY A 131 8.61 -12.78 -3.87
C GLY A 131 7.65 -13.90 -3.46
N ALA A 132 8.13 -15.16 -3.41
CA ALA A 132 7.33 -16.29 -2.97
C ALA A 132 6.76 -16.10 -1.54
N GLU A 133 7.59 -15.61 -0.60
CA GLU A 133 7.14 -15.29 0.75
C GLU A 133 6.05 -14.19 0.76
N LEU A 134 6.20 -13.14 -0.06
CA LEU A 134 5.19 -12.10 -0.17
C LEU A 134 3.88 -12.63 -0.74
N LEU A 135 3.91 -13.49 -1.78
CA LEU A 135 2.70 -14.11 -2.33
C LEU A 135 1.97 -14.95 -1.28
N ALA A 136 2.70 -15.78 -0.51
CA ALA A 136 2.14 -16.56 0.58
C ALA A 136 1.48 -15.67 1.65
N ASN A 137 2.13 -14.57 2.03
CA ASN A 137 1.59 -13.61 3.00
C ASN A 137 0.31 -12.91 2.48
N ILE A 138 0.24 -12.62 1.18
CA ILE A 138 -0.96 -12.02 0.56
C ILE A 138 -2.12 -13.03 0.58
N ALA A 139 -1.85 -14.29 0.25
CA ALA A 139 -2.86 -15.35 0.28
C ALA A 139 -3.42 -15.60 1.69
N ASP A 140 -2.55 -15.62 2.71
CA ASP A 140 -2.94 -15.72 4.12
C ASP A 140 -3.80 -14.51 4.55
N HIS A 141 -3.43 -13.30 4.12
CA HIS A 141 -4.21 -12.09 4.39
C HIS A 141 -5.60 -12.13 3.72
N GLU A 142 -5.70 -12.57 2.46
CA GLU A 142 -7.00 -12.77 1.76
C GLU A 142 -7.88 -13.77 2.54
N THR A 143 -7.33 -14.93 2.91
CA THR A 143 -8.03 -15.99 3.65
C THR A 143 -8.56 -15.51 5.02
N LYS A 144 -7.75 -14.75 5.75
CA LYS A 144 -8.15 -14.20 7.06
C LYS A 144 -9.26 -13.17 6.96
N LYS A 145 -9.36 -12.44 5.83
CA LYS A 145 -10.47 -11.51 5.60
C LYS A 145 -11.76 -12.25 5.24
N GLU A 146 -11.67 -13.29 4.41
CA GLU A 146 -12.85 -14.10 4.03
C GLU A 146 -13.47 -14.83 5.22
N SER A 147 -12.66 -15.28 6.18
CA SER A 147 -13.14 -15.95 7.40
C SER A 147 -13.73 -15.00 8.46
N GLN A 148 -13.65 -13.68 8.25
CA GLN A 148 -14.17 -12.65 9.16
C GLN A 148 -15.41 -11.92 8.61
N GLY A 149 -15.80 -12.19 7.35
CA GLY A 149 -17.00 -11.65 6.69
C GLY A 149 -18.11 -12.69 6.65
#